data_AF-A0ABD5DDT7-F1
#
_entry.id   AF-A0ABD5DDT7-F1
#
_cell.length_a   1.000
_cell.length_b   1.000
_cell.length_c   1.000
_cell.angle_alpha   90.00
_cell.angle_beta   90.00
_cell.angle_gamma   90.00
#
_symmetry.space_group_name_H-M   'P 1'
#
loop_
_entity.id
_entity.type
_entity.pdbx_description
1 polymer ?
#
loop_
_entity_poly.entity_id
_entity_poly.type
_entity_poly.pdbx_seq_one_letter_code
_entity_poly.pdbx_strand_id
1 'polypeptide(L)'
;FEALAPQTIYVSATPGAYELDKSGGEVVDQVVRPTGLLDPIIEVRPVATQVDDLLSEIRLRTAINERVLVTTLTKRMAEDLTEYLEEHGERVRYLHSDIDT
;
A
#
# COMPACT_ATOMS: atom_id res chain seq x y z
N PHE A 1 12.47 12.80 -26.82
CA PHE A 1 12.90 12.20 -25.54
C PHE A 1 13.78 10.99 -25.78
N GLU A 2 13.31 9.95 -26.45
CA GLU A 2 14.09 8.72 -26.70
C GLU A 2 15.41 8.96 -27.46
N ALA A 3 15.41 9.87 -28.44
CA ALA A 3 16.64 10.29 -29.13
C ALA A 3 17.68 10.99 -28.22
N LEU A 4 17.28 11.43 -27.02
CA LEU A 4 18.15 12.05 -26.01
C LEU A 4 18.64 11.03 -24.97
N ALA A 5 18.10 9.81 -24.94
CA ALA A 5 18.40 8.76 -23.98
C ALA A 5 18.58 7.40 -24.69
N PRO A 6 19.65 7.25 -25.49
CA PRO A 6 19.85 6.09 -26.36
C PRO A 6 20.05 4.77 -25.59
N GLN A 7 20.48 4.84 -24.32
CA GLN A 7 20.48 3.73 -23.38
C GLN A 7 19.78 4.15 -22.10
N THR A 8 18.76 3.39 -21.69
CA THR A 8 17.93 3.69 -20.53
C THR A 8 17.68 2.40 -19.76
N ILE A 9 17.77 2.45 -18.43
CA ILE A 9 17.40 1.35 -17.54
C ILE A 9 16.14 1.78 -16.80
N TYR A 10 15.06 1.02 -16.98
CA TYR A 10 13.82 1.19 -16.23
C TYR A 10 13.91 0.38 -14.93
N VAL A 11 13.57 1.01 -13.80
CA VAL A 11 13.64 0.37 -12.48
C VAL A 11 12.29 0.52 -11.79
N SER A 12 11.56 -0.58 -11.67
CA SER A 12 10.24 -0.64 -11.05
C SER A 12 9.98 -2.03 -10.49
N ALA A 13 9.25 -2.12 -9.37
CA ALA A 13 8.73 -3.40 -8.87
C ALA A 13 7.54 -3.91 -9.70
N THR A 14 6.89 -3.02 -10.44
CA THR A 14 5.73 -3.30 -11.29
C THR A 14 5.88 -2.52 -12.60
N PRO A 15 6.72 -2.99 -13.55
CA PRO A 15 6.98 -2.27 -14.80
C PRO A 15 5.68 -2.13 -15.63
N GLY A 16 5.44 -0.94 -16.15
CA GLY A 16 4.30 -0.61 -16.98
C GLY A 16 4.49 -1.03 -18.45
N ALA A 17 3.42 -0.93 -19.24
CA ALA A 17 3.41 -1.38 -20.64
C ALA A 17 4.50 -0.72 -21.51
N TYR A 18 4.76 0.58 -21.29
CA TYR A 18 5.79 1.31 -22.04
C TYR A 18 7.21 0.75 -21.79
N GLU A 19 7.53 0.47 -20.53
CA GLU A 19 8.84 -0.05 -20.13
C GLU A 19 9.06 -1.46 -20.69
N LEU A 20 8.01 -2.29 -20.66
CA LEU A 20 8.02 -3.64 -21.22
C LEU A 20 8.20 -3.63 -22.75
N ASP A 21 7.47 -2.77 -23.45
CA ASP A 21 7.58 -2.60 -24.92
C ASP A 21 8.98 -2.14 -25.32
N LYS A 22 9.52 -1.12 -24.64
CA LYS A 22 10.86 -0.58 -24.94
C LYS A 22 11.99 -1.52 -24.59
N SER A 23 11.80 -2.38 -23.60
CA SER A 23 12.79 -3.40 -23.23
C SER A 23 12.68 -4.67 -24.09
N GLY A 24 11.73 -4.73 -25.04
CA GLY A 24 11.51 -5.92 -25.87
C GLY A 24 11.08 -7.14 -25.06
N GLY A 25 10.53 -6.95 -23.86
CA GLY A 25 10.19 -8.00 -22.90
C GLY A 25 11.37 -8.56 -22.09
N GLU A 26 12.61 -8.08 -22.31
CA GLU A 26 13.76 -8.48 -21.50
C GLU A 26 13.73 -7.76 -20.14
N VAL A 27 13.55 -8.51 -19.06
CA VAL A 27 13.46 -8.00 -17.69
C VAL A 27 14.47 -8.72 -16.80
N VAL A 28 15.17 -7.96 -15.95
CA VAL A 28 16.08 -8.50 -14.93
C VAL A 28 15.40 -8.45 -13.57
N ASP A 29 15.08 -9.63 -13.03
CA ASP A 29 14.38 -9.75 -11.76
C ASP A 29 15.34 -9.71 -10.55
N GLN A 30 15.07 -8.81 -9.60
CA GLN A 30 15.74 -8.76 -8.30
C GLN A 30 14.74 -9.04 -7.17
N VAL A 31 14.39 -10.32 -7.00
CA VAL A 31 13.39 -10.75 -6.00
C VAL A 31 13.98 -11.02 -4.61
N VAL A 32 15.28 -11.35 -4.52
CA VAL A 32 15.91 -11.74 -3.26
C VAL A 32 16.24 -10.49 -2.43
N ARG A 33 15.71 -10.43 -1.20
CA ARG A 33 16.04 -9.37 -0.23
C ARG A 33 17.26 -9.77 0.60
N PRO A 34 18.29 -8.90 0.73
CA PRO A 34 19.47 -9.20 1.55
C PRO A 34 19.18 -9.54 3.02
N THR A 35 18.06 -9.04 3.55
CA THR A 35 17.60 -9.27 4.93
C THR A 35 16.86 -10.59 5.13
N GLY A 36 16.47 -11.27 4.04
CA GLY A 36 15.62 -12.46 4.10
C GLY A 36 14.14 -12.20 4.38
N LEU A 37 13.69 -10.93 4.35
CA LEU A 37 12.28 -10.60 4.53
C LEU A 37 11.42 -11.22 3.41
N LEU A 38 10.35 -11.90 3.82
CA LEU A 38 9.39 -12.53 2.92
C LEU A 38 8.24 -11.59 2.59
N ASP A 39 7.54 -11.88 1.49
CA ASP A 39 6.29 -11.21 1.17
C ASP A 39 5.22 -11.54 2.22
N PRO A 40 4.32 -10.59 2.54
CA PRO A 40 3.28 -10.81 3.52
C PRO A 40 2.22 -11.80 3.02
N ILE A 41 1.53 -12.45 3.97
CA ILE A 41 0.39 -13.32 3.67
C ILE A 41 -0.82 -12.46 3.30
N ILE A 42 -1.58 -12.88 2.29
CA ILE A 42 -2.80 -12.22 1.82
C ILE A 42 -4.01 -13.02 2.25
N GLU A 43 -5.01 -12.33 2.82
CA GLU A 43 -6.30 -12.90 3.22
C GLU A 43 -7.44 -12.07 2.60
N VAL A 44 -8.53 -12.74 2.19
CA VAL A 44 -9.74 -12.10 1.66
C VAL A 44 -10.90 -12.38 2.60
N ARG A 45 -11.52 -11.32 3.14
CA ARG A 45 -12.65 -11.39 4.09
C ARG A 45 -13.93 -10.78 3.48
N PRO A 46 -15.14 -11.25 3.88
CA PRO A 46 -16.40 -10.67 3.44
C PRO A 46 -16.63 -9.24 3.93
N VAL A 47 -17.44 -8.47 3.19
CA VAL A 47 -17.70 -7.04 3.47
C VAL A 47 -18.60 -6.78 4.70
N ALA A 48 -19.43 -7.76 5.10
CA ALA A 48 -20.57 -7.52 5.98
C ALA A 48 -20.22 -6.88 7.34
N THR A 49 -19.08 -7.26 7.93
CA THR A 49 -18.60 -6.75 9.23
C THR A 49 -17.19 -6.15 9.09
N GLN A 50 -16.85 -5.62 7.91
CA GLN A 50 -15.48 -5.24 7.57
C GLN A 50 -14.86 -4.20 8.52
N VAL A 51 -15.66 -3.26 9.05
CA VAL A 51 -15.17 -2.19 9.93
C VAL A 51 -14.87 -2.73 11.33
N ASP A 52 -15.76 -3.55 11.89
CA ASP A 52 -15.56 -4.18 13.19
C ASP A 52 -14.41 -5.21 13.17
N ASP A 53 -14.29 -5.96 12.08
CA ASP A 53 -13.20 -6.90 11.84
C ASP A 53 -11.85 -6.17 11.76
N LEU A 54 -11.79 -5.08 10.98
CA LEU A 54 -10.62 -4.22 10.88
C LEU A 54 -10.23 -3.62 12.24
N LEU A 55 -11.20 -3.09 13.00
CA LEU A 55 -10.95 -2.55 14.34
C LEU A 55 -10.37 -3.61 15.28
N SER A 56 -10.89 -4.83 15.20
CA SER A 56 -10.38 -5.96 15.98
C SER A 56 -8.93 -6.30 15.62
N GLU A 57 -8.59 -6.35 14.32
CA GLU A 57 -7.22 -6.56 13.85
C GLU A 57 -6.28 -5.42 14.26
N ILE A 58 -6.71 -4.15 14.18
CA ILE A 58 -5.93 -2.99 14.62
C ILE A 58 -5.53 -3.13 16.09
N ARG A 59 -6.45 -3.56 16.96
CA ARG A 59 -6.18 -3.77 18.38
C ARG A 59 -5.18 -4.89 18.63
N LEU A 60 -5.27 -5.98 17.87
CA LEU A 60 -4.30 -7.08 17.95
C LEU A 60 -2.88 -6.62 17.59
N ARG A 61 -2.73 -5.83 16.52
CA ARG A 61 -1.42 -5.27 16.11
C ARG A 61 -0.89 -4.24 17.10
N THR A 62 -1.76 -3.38 17.61
CA THR A 62 -1.36 -2.32 18.56
C THR A 62 -0.89 -2.90 19.90
N ALA A 63 -1.48 -4.02 20.34
CA ALA A 63 -1.06 -4.73 21.56
C ALA A 63 0.39 -5.23 21.51
N ILE A 64 0.94 -5.45 20.31
CA ILE A 64 2.34 -5.87 20.08
C ILE A 64 3.20 -4.75 19.46
N ASN A 65 2.74 -3.50 19.54
CA ASN A 65 3.45 -2.31 19.05
C ASN A 65 3.74 -2.31 17.53
N GLU A 66 2.85 -2.93 16.74
CA GLU A 66 2.85 -2.86 15.28
C GLU A 66 1.91 -1.74 14.78
N ARG A 67 2.00 -1.41 13.49
CA ARG A 67 1.18 -0.36 12.84
C ARG A 67 0.37 -0.95 11.70
N VAL A 68 -0.77 -0.32 11.42
CA VAL A 68 -1.69 -0.72 10.34
C VAL A 68 -1.79 0.41 9.31
N LEU A 69 -1.77 0.06 8.03
CA LEU A 69 -2.07 0.96 6.93
C LEU A 69 -3.39 0.52 6.29
N VAL A 70 -4.31 1.48 6.10
CA VAL A 70 -5.63 1.23 5.49
C VAL A 70 -5.78 2.14 4.29
N THR A 71 -6.25 1.59 3.18
CA THR A 71 -6.54 2.34 1.95
C THR A 71 -8.01 2.22 1.60
N THR A 72 -8.68 3.35 1.40
CA THR A 72 -10.08 3.41 0.94
C THR A 72 -10.14 4.03 -0.46
N LEU A 73 -11.28 3.89 -1.14
CA LEU A 73 -11.45 4.36 -2.52
C LEU A 73 -11.78 5.85 -2.62
N THR A 74 -12.38 6.44 -1.59
CA THR A 74 -12.85 7.84 -1.62
C THR A 74 -12.40 8.59 -0.38
N LYS A 75 -12.19 9.89 -0.54
CA LYS A 75 -11.90 10.83 0.56
C LYS A 75 -12.92 10.73 1.69
N ARG A 76 -14.22 10.73 1.34
CA ARG A 76 -15.30 10.60 2.33
C ARG A 76 -15.19 9.30 3.13
N MET A 77 -14.95 8.17 2.48
CA MET A 77 -14.77 6.89 3.20
C MET A 77 -13.57 6.92 4.15
N ALA A 78 -12.49 7.60 3.77
CA ALA A 78 -11.33 7.75 4.64
C ALA A 78 -11.64 8.65 5.85
N GLU A 79 -12.35 9.76 5.63
CA GLU A 79 -12.80 10.70 6.66
C GLU A 79 -13.74 9.99 7.65
N ASP A 80 -14.81 9.36 7.16
CA ASP A 80 -15.80 8.63 7.97
C ASP A 80 -15.14 7.50 8.79
N LEU A 81 -14.21 6.75 8.18
CA LEU A 81 -13.49 5.68 8.88
C LEU A 81 -12.53 6.23 9.95
N THR A 82 -11.89 7.36 9.67
CA THR A 82 -10.97 8.00 10.64
C THR A 82 -11.76 8.47 11.86
N GLU A 83 -12.88 9.17 11.65
CA GLU A 83 -13.77 9.62 12.74
C GLU A 83 -14.26 8.43 13.57
N TYR A 84 -14.76 7.37 12.91
CA TYR A 84 -15.18 6.15 13.60
C TYR A 84 -14.06 5.55 14.47
N LEU A 85 -12.84 5.43 13.95
CA LEU A 85 -11.71 4.87 14.71
C LEU A 85 -11.29 5.76 15.89
N GLU A 86 -11.32 7.09 15.73
CA GLU A 86 -11.04 8.05 16.80
C GLU A 86 -12.10 7.95 17.92
N GLU A 87 -13.39 7.87 17.57
CA GLU A 87 -14.48 7.67 18.54
C GLU A 87 -14.33 6.37 19.33
N HIS A 88 -13.73 5.34 18.73
CA HIS A 88 -13.45 4.05 19.37
C HIS A 88 -12.10 4.00 20.10
N GLY A 89 -11.40 5.14 20.20
CA GLY A 89 -10.19 5.33 21.01
C GLY A 89 -8.88 4.95 20.34
N GLU A 90 -8.89 4.69 19.02
CA GLU A 90 -7.67 4.34 18.29
C GLU A 90 -6.87 5.59 17.90
N ARG A 91 -5.53 5.48 17.90
CA ARG A 91 -4.64 6.56 17.45
C ARG A 91 -4.48 6.48 15.94
N VAL A 92 -5.32 7.19 15.20
CA VAL A 92 -5.34 7.21 13.73
C VAL A 92 -4.94 8.57 13.17
N ARG A 93 -4.46 8.59 11.92
CA ARG A 93 -4.24 9.83 11.16
C ARG A 93 -4.59 9.60 9.71
N TYR A 94 -5.42 10.47 9.17
CA TYR A 94 -5.76 10.50 7.75
C TYR A 94 -4.63 11.13 6.92
N LEU A 95 -4.30 10.53 5.77
CA LEU A 95 -3.31 11.02 4.82
C LEU A 95 -3.98 11.28 3.46
N HIS A 96 -3.86 12.52 2.96
CA HIS A 96 -4.42 12.93 1.68
C HIS A 96 -3.43 13.81 0.91
N SER A 97 -3.55 13.82 -0.42
CA SER A 97 -2.67 14.59 -1.32
C SER A 97 -2.68 16.09 -1.04
N ASP A 98 -3.77 16.61 -0.49
CA ASP A 98 -3.94 18.04 -0.22
C ASP A 98 -3.49 18.44 1.21
N ILE A 99 -2.85 17.54 1.96
CA ILE A 99 -2.31 17.87 3.28
C ILE A 99 -0.93 18.48 3.08
N ASP A 100 -0.87 19.81 3.09
CA ASP A 100 0.38 20.52 3.36
C ASP A 100 0.89 20.08 4.74
N THR A 101 2.15 19.62 4.78
CA THR A 101 2.80 19.10 5.99
C THR A 101 3.17 20.21 6.96
#